data_AF-D6YSU7-F1
#
_entry.id   AF-D6YSU7-F1
#
_cell.length_a   1.000
_cell.length_b   1.000
_cell.length_c   1.000
_cell.angle_alpha   90.00
_cell.angle_beta   90.00
_cell.angle_gamma   90.00
#
_symmetry.space_group_name_H-M   'P 1'
#
loop_
_entity.id
_entity.type
_entity.pdbx_description
1 polymer ?
#
loop_
_entity_poly.entity_id
_entity_poly.type
_entity_poly.pdbx_seq_one_letter_code
_entity_poly.pdbx_strand_id
1 'polypeptide(L)'
;MKTILKATAITAQSEKIEQSSKLKAVNNIANQFLSSLQYKSILFVFLLLIGCGERVSEDQKISPLEKKIFSSIERGKLGQSTSPIIITPRKLSISEIGHHLDMDEETVLKHLKATNIHGYYSLSARNLPPEGIFTLYHINFEGKMLQDKKFFVNGNGILVTKLDDQFIEINNNLLFFSNYLPGEPVNFALVSEDQKLIATTKIVPNPIEKVDNHKHRISLEIASPDKRTYVIHCSGLRPFGTYLASISFENERFAYPFEANSKGEAFLRTGPSAPWITEGEGTLELRGDQITNPLFLEFFWGS
;
A
#
# COMPACT_ATOMS: atom_id res chain seq x y z
N MET A 1 42.70 38.38 64.37
CA MET A 1 42.06 37.20 63.76
C MET A 1 40.53 37.37 63.61
N LYS A 2 40.05 38.55 63.20
CA LYS A 2 38.61 38.84 62.93
C LYS A 2 38.37 39.55 61.58
N THR A 3 39.44 39.80 60.82
CA THR A 3 39.40 40.58 59.57
C THR A 3 39.43 39.69 58.32
N ILE A 4 39.83 38.41 58.45
CA ILE A 4 39.91 37.46 57.32
C ILE A 4 38.55 36.78 57.05
N LEU A 5 37.66 36.68 58.06
CA LEU A 5 36.34 36.06 57.91
C LEU A 5 35.28 36.95 57.23
N LYS A 6 35.52 38.25 57.07
CA LYS A 6 34.59 39.15 56.33
C LYS A 6 34.85 39.18 54.83
N ALA A 7 36.08 38.91 54.38
CA ALA A 7 36.39 38.89 52.95
C ALA A 7 35.77 37.65 52.27
N THR A 8 35.89 36.47 52.87
CA THR A 8 35.38 35.20 52.30
C THR A 8 33.85 35.13 52.24
N ALA A 9 33.15 35.77 53.18
CA ALA A 9 31.69 35.82 53.18
C ALA A 9 31.14 36.74 52.08
N ILE A 10 31.85 37.82 51.74
CA ILE A 10 31.46 38.74 50.66
C ILE A 10 31.74 38.11 49.28
N THR A 11 32.83 37.35 49.12
CA THR A 11 33.11 36.63 47.87
C THR A 11 32.10 35.50 47.62
N ALA A 12 31.73 34.74 48.66
CA ALA A 12 30.73 33.68 48.54
C ALA A 12 29.29 34.22 48.29
N GLN A 13 28.95 35.41 48.77
CA GLN A 13 27.69 36.08 48.45
C GLN A 13 27.69 36.70 47.05
N SER A 14 28.81 37.27 46.59
CA SER A 14 28.92 37.81 45.23
C SER A 14 28.87 36.69 44.18
N GLU A 15 29.52 35.55 44.40
CA GLU A 15 29.44 34.39 43.50
C GLU A 15 28.03 33.79 43.45
N LYS A 16 27.29 33.77 44.58
CA LYS A 16 25.89 33.29 44.61
C LYS A 16 24.93 34.26 43.90
N ILE A 17 25.17 35.56 43.98
CA ILE A 17 24.38 36.59 43.29
C ILE A 17 24.70 36.58 41.79
N GLU A 18 25.97 36.38 41.42
CA GLU A 18 26.41 36.28 40.03
C GLU A 18 25.97 34.98 39.35
N GLN A 19 25.93 33.86 40.09
CA GLN A 19 25.34 32.61 39.59
C GLN A 19 23.82 32.69 39.47
N SER A 20 23.13 33.37 40.39
CA SER A 20 21.66 33.58 40.32
C SER A 20 21.26 34.53 39.20
N SER A 21 22.05 35.57 38.91
CA SER A 21 21.83 36.48 37.78
C SER A 21 22.17 35.80 36.45
N LYS A 22 23.22 34.97 36.38
CA LYS A 22 23.52 34.13 35.22
C LYS A 22 22.44 33.06 34.99
N LEU A 23 21.89 32.44 36.03
CA LEU A 23 20.77 31.48 35.89
C LEU A 23 19.49 32.16 35.40
N LYS A 24 19.19 33.38 35.87
CA LYS A 24 18.05 34.18 35.38
C LYS A 24 18.25 34.66 33.94
N ALA A 25 19.48 35.03 33.56
CA ALA A 25 19.83 35.38 32.18
C ALA A 25 19.73 34.16 31.26
N VAL A 26 20.22 32.99 31.70
CA VAL A 26 20.12 31.73 30.94
C VAL A 26 18.66 31.26 30.83
N ASN A 27 17.83 31.39 31.86
CA ASN A 27 16.41 31.07 31.78
C ASN A 27 15.62 32.08 30.92
N ASN A 28 15.98 33.38 30.93
CA ASN A 28 15.37 34.35 30.02
C ASN A 28 15.81 34.14 28.57
N ILE A 29 17.06 33.77 28.32
CA ILE A 29 17.56 33.40 26.99
C ILE A 29 16.92 32.07 26.55
N ALA A 30 16.78 31.08 27.43
CA ALA A 30 16.10 29.82 27.14
C ALA A 30 14.60 30.02 26.86
N ASN A 31 13.92 30.91 27.59
CA ASN A 31 12.52 31.25 27.34
C ASN A 31 12.33 32.14 26.10
N GLN A 32 13.31 33.00 25.75
CA GLN A 32 13.37 33.65 24.42
C GLN A 32 13.69 32.66 23.29
N PHE A 33 14.48 31.62 23.55
CA PHE A 33 14.75 30.54 22.59
C PHE A 33 13.53 29.62 22.42
N LEU A 34 12.79 29.33 23.50
CA LEU A 34 11.59 28.49 23.47
C LEU A 34 10.38 29.21 22.86
N SER A 35 10.25 30.52 23.07
CA SER A 35 9.22 31.33 22.37
C SER A 35 9.55 31.59 20.90
N SER A 36 10.84 31.59 20.51
CA SER A 36 11.24 31.62 19.08
C SER A 36 11.27 30.23 18.42
N LEU A 37 11.21 29.15 19.19
CA LEU A 37 11.06 27.78 18.67
C LEU A 37 9.65 27.49 18.13
N GLN A 38 8.61 28.16 18.66
CA GLN A 38 7.24 28.02 18.12
C GLN A 38 7.09 28.60 16.69
N TYR A 39 7.98 29.50 16.28
CA TYR A 39 8.03 29.99 14.89
C TYR A 39 8.93 29.16 13.97
N LYS A 40 9.84 28.35 14.52
CA LYS A 40 10.64 27.41 13.73
C LYS A 40 9.87 26.16 13.33
N SER A 41 8.84 25.75 14.06
CA SER A 41 7.96 24.67 13.60
C SER A 41 7.15 25.04 12.36
N ILE A 42 6.79 26.33 12.20
CA ILE A 42 6.06 26.81 11.01
C ILE A 42 7.02 27.10 9.85
N LEU A 43 8.23 27.60 10.12
CA LEU A 43 9.23 27.82 9.06
C LEU A 43 9.92 26.52 8.60
N PHE A 44 10.04 25.50 9.47
CA PHE A 44 10.53 24.17 9.08
C PHE A 44 9.47 23.38 8.31
N VAL A 45 8.17 23.58 8.60
CA VAL A 45 7.08 23.08 7.76
C VAL A 45 7.04 23.82 6.41
N PHE A 46 7.30 25.13 6.35
CA PHE A 46 7.40 25.86 5.08
C PHE A 46 8.68 25.57 4.28
N LEU A 47 9.81 25.28 4.93
CA LEU A 47 11.05 24.84 4.26
C LEU A 47 11.03 23.37 3.84
N LEU A 48 10.26 22.51 4.52
CA LEU A 48 9.92 21.16 4.04
C LEU A 48 8.95 21.21 2.85
N LEU A 49 8.09 22.23 2.76
CA LEU A 49 7.17 22.43 1.63
C LEU A 49 7.82 23.12 0.40
N ILE A 50 8.99 23.75 0.56
CA ILE A 50 9.75 24.37 -0.55
C ILE A 50 11.02 23.54 -0.89
N GLY A 51 11.31 22.49 -0.11
CA GLY A 51 12.44 21.58 -0.27
C GLY A 51 12.17 20.31 -1.09
N CYS A 52 10.98 20.14 -1.67
CA CYS A 52 10.75 19.16 -2.75
C CYS A 52 11.11 19.78 -4.10
N GLY A 53 12.33 20.31 -4.21
CA GLY A 53 12.99 20.35 -5.50
C GLY A 53 13.30 18.90 -5.83
N GLU A 54 12.41 18.24 -6.57
CA GLU A 54 12.70 16.96 -7.19
C GLU A 54 14.08 17.12 -7.87
N ARG A 55 15.11 16.46 -7.33
CA ARG A 55 16.07 15.85 -8.22
C ARG A 55 15.30 14.75 -8.93
N VAL A 56 14.50 15.13 -9.92
CA VAL A 56 14.08 14.25 -10.98
C VAL A 56 15.40 13.81 -11.59
N SER A 57 15.82 12.59 -11.26
CA SER A 57 16.83 11.89 -12.04
C SER A 57 16.40 12.02 -13.50
N GLU A 58 17.28 12.53 -14.37
CA GLU A 58 17.03 12.69 -15.81
C GLU A 58 16.73 11.36 -16.53
N ASP A 59 16.72 10.22 -15.83
CA ASP A 59 16.56 8.89 -16.40
C ASP A 59 15.17 8.29 -16.13
N GLN A 60 14.14 8.86 -16.77
CA GLN A 60 12.97 8.18 -17.35
C GLN A 60 11.88 9.22 -17.61
N LYS A 61 11.71 9.62 -18.88
CA LYS A 61 10.57 10.46 -19.30
C LYS A 61 9.28 9.65 -19.19
N ILE A 62 8.63 9.70 -18.03
CA ILE A 62 7.29 9.12 -17.82
C ILE A 62 6.30 9.87 -18.71
N SER A 63 5.63 9.14 -19.60
CA SER A 63 4.62 9.66 -20.52
C SER A 63 3.37 10.20 -19.79
N PRO A 64 2.61 11.11 -20.41
CA PRO A 64 1.34 11.58 -19.83
C PRO A 64 0.33 10.45 -19.54
N LEU A 65 0.31 9.39 -20.36
CA LEU A 65 -0.53 8.23 -20.14
C LEU A 65 -0.11 7.45 -18.89
N GLU A 66 1.18 7.18 -18.73
CA GLU A 66 1.73 6.52 -17.54
C GLU A 66 1.38 7.30 -16.26
N LYS A 67 1.56 8.62 -16.26
CA LYS A 67 1.15 9.49 -15.12
C LYS A 67 -0.35 9.35 -14.80
N LYS A 68 -1.21 9.27 -15.81
CA LYS A 68 -2.66 9.08 -15.63
C LYS A 68 -2.99 7.70 -15.07
N ILE A 69 -2.27 6.66 -15.49
CA ILE A 69 -2.45 5.31 -14.97
C ILE A 69 -2.00 5.23 -13.50
N PHE A 70 -0.79 5.69 -13.18
CA PHE A 70 -0.27 5.68 -11.81
C PHE A 70 -1.16 6.46 -10.83
N SER A 71 -1.61 7.67 -11.20
CA SER A 71 -2.53 8.46 -10.36
C SER A 71 -3.89 7.79 -10.16
N SER A 72 -4.36 7.01 -11.13
CA SER A 72 -5.62 6.25 -11.00
C SER A 72 -5.44 5.01 -10.12
N ILE A 73 -4.29 4.34 -10.18
CA ILE A 73 -3.93 3.24 -9.28
C ILE A 73 -3.86 3.73 -7.83
N GLU A 74 -3.18 4.86 -7.56
CA GLU A 74 -3.07 5.39 -6.19
C GLU A 74 -4.43 5.79 -5.60
N ARG A 75 -5.33 6.39 -6.40
CA ARG A 75 -6.72 6.65 -5.97
C ARG A 75 -7.49 5.36 -5.70
N GLY A 76 -7.28 4.33 -6.52
CA GLY A 76 -7.86 3.01 -6.32
C GLY A 76 -7.43 2.36 -5.00
N LYS A 77 -6.15 2.47 -4.63
CA LYS A 77 -5.62 1.99 -3.33
C LYS A 77 -6.33 2.64 -2.13
N LEU A 78 -6.89 3.83 -2.30
CA LEU A 78 -7.61 4.58 -1.26
C LEU A 78 -9.13 4.35 -1.30
N GLY A 79 -9.63 3.44 -2.14
CA GLY A 79 -11.06 3.19 -2.30
C GLY A 79 -11.81 4.30 -3.05
N GLN A 80 -11.09 5.20 -3.74
CA GLN A 80 -11.64 6.39 -4.42
C GLN A 80 -11.77 6.20 -5.94
N SER A 81 -12.00 4.96 -6.41
CA SER A 81 -12.15 4.71 -7.86
C SER A 81 -13.47 5.31 -8.39
N THR A 82 -13.39 6.03 -9.50
CA THR A 82 -14.53 6.75 -10.11
C THR A 82 -14.95 6.21 -11.48
N SER A 83 -14.35 5.11 -11.98
CA SER A 83 -14.73 4.58 -13.30
C SER A 83 -16.01 3.74 -13.22
N PRO A 84 -17.02 3.96 -14.09
CA PRO A 84 -18.21 3.11 -14.18
C PRO A 84 -17.92 1.73 -14.80
N ILE A 85 -16.72 1.56 -15.38
CA ILE A 85 -16.25 0.33 -16.01
C ILE A 85 -15.51 -0.48 -14.96
N ILE A 86 -15.97 -1.70 -14.73
CA ILE A 86 -15.44 -2.58 -13.70
C ILE A 86 -14.72 -3.73 -14.38
N ILE A 87 -13.42 -3.84 -14.12
CA ILE A 87 -12.63 -5.03 -14.47
C ILE A 87 -12.49 -5.88 -13.21
N THR A 88 -13.05 -7.09 -13.25
CA THR A 88 -13.05 -8.03 -12.14
C THR A 88 -12.08 -9.17 -12.42
N PRO A 89 -10.96 -9.23 -11.69
CA PRO A 89 -10.09 -10.39 -11.72
C PRO A 89 -10.65 -11.53 -10.88
N ARG A 90 -10.35 -12.76 -11.28
CA ARG A 90 -10.72 -13.97 -10.54
C ARG A 90 -9.62 -15.02 -10.67
N LYS A 91 -9.18 -15.56 -9.52
CA LYS A 91 -8.28 -16.72 -9.48
C LYS A 91 -9.03 -17.96 -9.96
N LEU A 92 -8.40 -18.74 -10.83
CA LEU A 92 -8.93 -20.00 -11.32
C LEU A 92 -8.67 -21.13 -10.31
N SER A 93 -9.63 -22.03 -10.19
CA SER A 93 -9.46 -23.29 -9.44
C SER A 93 -8.54 -24.26 -10.19
N ILE A 94 -8.00 -25.26 -9.48
CA ILE A 94 -7.15 -26.29 -10.07
C ILE A 94 -7.87 -27.03 -11.21
N SER A 95 -9.16 -27.35 -11.02
CA SER A 95 -10.01 -27.97 -12.04
C SER A 95 -10.14 -27.11 -13.29
N GLU A 96 -10.41 -25.81 -13.14
CA GLU A 96 -10.49 -24.88 -14.27
C GLU A 96 -9.15 -24.76 -14.99
N ILE A 97 -8.03 -24.67 -14.25
CA ILE A 97 -6.69 -24.66 -14.83
C ILE A 97 -6.44 -25.94 -15.63
N GLY A 98 -6.80 -27.10 -15.08
CA GLY A 98 -6.67 -28.38 -15.75
C GLY A 98 -7.47 -28.45 -17.05
N HIS A 99 -8.71 -27.94 -17.02
CA HIS A 99 -9.53 -27.82 -18.22
C HIS A 99 -8.89 -26.91 -19.29
N HIS A 100 -8.33 -25.77 -18.90
CA HIS A 100 -7.70 -24.85 -19.84
C HIS A 100 -6.36 -25.36 -20.40
N LEU A 101 -5.60 -26.12 -19.61
CA LEU A 101 -4.27 -26.61 -19.98
C LEU A 101 -4.28 -28.04 -20.53
N ASP A 102 -5.44 -28.69 -20.60
CA ASP A 102 -5.60 -30.12 -20.92
C ASP A 102 -4.74 -31.02 -20.01
N MET A 103 -4.85 -30.76 -18.71
CA MET A 103 -4.10 -31.45 -17.65
C MET A 103 -5.06 -31.93 -16.56
N ASP A 104 -4.79 -33.09 -15.97
CA ASP A 104 -5.44 -33.50 -14.72
C ASP A 104 -4.96 -32.64 -13.53
N GLU A 105 -5.72 -32.67 -12.43
CA GLU A 105 -5.43 -31.83 -11.26
C GLU A 105 -4.06 -32.09 -10.62
N GLU A 106 -3.58 -33.35 -10.63
CA GLU A 106 -2.27 -33.69 -10.08
C GLU A 106 -1.16 -33.11 -10.95
N THR A 107 -1.30 -33.20 -12.27
CA THR A 107 -0.38 -32.61 -13.25
C THR A 107 -0.38 -31.07 -13.14
N VAL A 108 -1.53 -30.44 -12.93
CA VAL A 108 -1.61 -28.99 -12.68
C VAL A 108 -0.83 -28.59 -11.44
N LEU A 109 -0.99 -29.30 -10.32
CA LEU A 109 -0.25 -29.01 -9.09
C LEU A 109 1.26 -29.17 -9.28
N LYS A 110 1.69 -30.22 -9.99
CA LYS A 110 3.11 -30.42 -10.35
C LYS A 110 3.63 -29.29 -11.23
N HIS A 111 2.86 -28.89 -12.23
CA HIS A 111 3.18 -27.78 -13.13
C HIS A 111 3.36 -26.47 -12.36
N LEU A 112 2.37 -26.06 -11.56
CA LEU A 112 2.43 -24.83 -10.75
C LEU A 112 3.66 -24.80 -9.85
N LYS A 113 4.00 -25.94 -9.23
CA LYS A 113 5.20 -26.08 -8.38
C LYS A 113 6.49 -26.00 -9.20
N ALA A 114 6.55 -26.69 -10.35
CA ALA A 114 7.75 -26.74 -11.19
C ALA A 114 8.06 -25.39 -11.86
N THR A 115 7.04 -24.63 -12.24
CA THR A 115 7.18 -23.33 -12.92
C THR A 115 7.19 -22.15 -11.95
N ASN A 116 7.04 -22.39 -10.64
CA ASN A 116 6.87 -21.35 -9.63
C ASN A 116 5.73 -20.36 -9.99
N ILE A 117 4.62 -20.88 -10.55
CA ILE A 117 3.43 -20.09 -10.88
C ILE A 117 2.49 -20.16 -9.69
N HIS A 118 2.13 -19.00 -9.12
CA HIS A 118 1.28 -18.91 -7.92
C HIS A 118 -0.21 -19.12 -8.19
N GLY A 119 -0.57 -19.21 -9.46
CA GLY A 119 -1.90 -19.51 -9.95
C GLY A 119 -2.17 -18.84 -11.29
N TYR A 120 -3.31 -19.22 -11.86
CA TYR A 120 -3.84 -18.59 -13.06
C TYR A 120 -5.04 -17.71 -12.71
N TYR A 121 -5.21 -16.65 -13.48
CA TYR A 121 -6.23 -15.65 -13.28
C TYR A 121 -6.97 -15.38 -14.57
N SER A 122 -8.28 -15.17 -14.44
CA SER A 122 -9.14 -14.64 -15.49
C SER A 122 -9.46 -13.17 -15.21
N LEU A 123 -9.53 -12.36 -16.26
CA LEU A 123 -10.09 -11.01 -16.21
C LEU A 123 -11.43 -10.99 -16.92
N SER A 124 -12.43 -10.44 -16.24
CA SER A 124 -13.72 -10.10 -16.83
C SER A 124 -13.93 -8.59 -16.75
N ALA A 125 -14.65 -8.01 -17.70
CA ALA A 125 -15.01 -6.60 -17.66
C ALA A 125 -16.50 -6.45 -17.95
N ARG A 126 -17.10 -5.39 -17.41
CA ARG A 126 -18.49 -5.01 -17.64
C ARG A 126 -18.58 -3.53 -18.01
N ASN A 127 -19.63 -3.18 -18.76
CA ASN A 127 -19.91 -1.82 -19.21
C ASN A 127 -18.85 -1.24 -20.16
N LEU A 128 -18.09 -2.07 -20.85
CA LEU A 128 -17.16 -1.58 -21.87
C LEU A 128 -17.93 -1.05 -23.08
N PRO A 129 -17.45 0.02 -23.74
CA PRO A 129 -18.05 0.48 -24.97
C PRO A 129 -17.98 -0.65 -26.01
N PRO A 130 -19.09 -0.97 -26.71
CA PRO A 130 -19.10 -1.99 -27.74
C PRO A 130 -18.13 -1.63 -28.87
N GLU A 131 -17.59 -2.64 -29.55
CA GLU A 131 -16.75 -2.51 -30.75
C GLU A 131 -15.41 -1.75 -30.56
N GLY A 132 -14.99 -1.52 -29.31
CA GLY A 132 -13.70 -0.91 -29.01
C GLY A 132 -12.53 -1.90 -29.09
N ILE A 133 -11.39 -1.41 -29.59
CA ILE A 133 -10.08 -2.07 -29.46
C ILE A 133 -9.41 -1.52 -28.20
N PHE A 134 -8.96 -2.42 -27.33
CA PHE A 134 -8.28 -2.08 -26.10
C PHE A 134 -6.94 -2.79 -25.98
N THR A 135 -5.99 -2.13 -25.35
CA THR A 135 -4.72 -2.71 -24.93
C THR A 135 -4.73 -2.85 -23.42
N LEU A 136 -4.46 -4.06 -22.94
CA LEU A 136 -4.19 -4.31 -21.53
C LEU A 136 -2.71 -4.12 -21.27
N TYR A 137 -2.42 -3.26 -20.31
CA TYR A 137 -1.11 -3.11 -19.74
C TYR A 137 -1.07 -3.76 -18.37
N HIS A 138 0.00 -4.48 -18.13
CA HIS A 138 0.39 -4.95 -16.81
C HIS A 138 1.47 -3.99 -16.29
N ILE A 139 1.25 -3.46 -15.09
CA ILE A 139 2.21 -2.66 -14.35
C ILE A 139 2.63 -3.49 -13.14
N ASN A 140 3.90 -3.90 -13.15
CA ASN A 140 4.47 -4.64 -12.04
C ASN A 140 4.68 -3.72 -10.82
N PHE A 141 5.11 -4.32 -9.72
CA PHE A 141 5.30 -3.58 -8.48
C PHE A 141 6.40 -2.50 -8.54
N GLU A 142 7.39 -2.69 -9.41
CA GLU A 142 8.49 -1.75 -9.64
C GLU A 142 8.07 -0.55 -10.51
N GLY A 143 6.81 -0.51 -10.97
CA GLY A 143 6.30 0.55 -11.84
C GLY A 143 6.68 0.35 -13.31
N LYS A 144 7.22 -0.81 -13.70
CA LYS A 144 7.49 -1.13 -15.10
C LYS A 144 6.18 -1.48 -15.79
N MET A 145 5.84 -0.69 -16.80
CA MET A 145 4.68 -0.93 -17.67
C MET A 145 5.08 -1.90 -18.80
N LEU A 146 4.37 -3.02 -18.88
CA LEU A 146 4.52 -4.02 -19.92
C LEU A 146 3.21 -4.12 -20.68
N GLN A 147 3.29 -4.03 -22.01
CA GLN A 147 2.14 -4.33 -22.85
C GLN A 147 1.93 -5.84 -22.85
N ASP A 148 0.77 -6.28 -22.37
CA ASP A 148 0.48 -7.70 -22.22
C ASP A 148 -0.19 -8.23 -23.50
N LYS A 149 -1.36 -7.66 -23.84
CA LYS A 149 -2.17 -8.18 -24.94
C LYS A 149 -3.15 -7.14 -25.48
N LYS A 150 -3.52 -7.26 -26.76
CA LYS A 150 -4.66 -6.54 -27.36
C LYS A 150 -5.94 -7.37 -27.16
N PHE A 151 -7.02 -6.69 -26.79
CA PHE A 151 -8.35 -7.26 -26.57
C PHE A 151 -9.38 -6.50 -27.40
N PHE A 152 -10.45 -7.21 -27.75
CA PHE A 152 -11.65 -6.68 -28.38
C PHE A 152 -12.82 -6.83 -27.41
N VAL A 153 -13.85 -6.02 -27.56
CA VAL A 153 -15.08 -6.15 -26.76
C VAL A 153 -16.17 -6.70 -27.65
N ASN A 154 -16.69 -7.90 -27.32
CA ASN A 154 -17.81 -8.47 -28.06
C ASN A 154 -19.11 -7.72 -27.77
N GLY A 155 -20.19 -8.02 -28.50
CA GLY A 155 -21.50 -7.37 -28.34
C GLY A 155 -22.14 -7.47 -26.94
N ASN A 156 -21.57 -8.28 -26.03
CA ASN A 156 -22.01 -8.42 -24.63
C ASN A 156 -21.12 -7.64 -23.65
N GLY A 157 -20.14 -6.86 -24.13
CA GLY A 157 -19.26 -6.07 -23.28
C GLY A 157 -18.11 -6.87 -22.65
N ILE A 158 -17.80 -8.07 -23.15
CA ILE A 158 -16.76 -8.97 -22.61
C ILE A 158 -15.46 -8.85 -23.45
N LEU A 159 -14.31 -8.81 -22.77
CA LEU A 159 -12.97 -8.73 -23.37
C LEU A 159 -12.53 -10.05 -24.03
N VAL A 160 -12.63 -10.15 -25.35
CA VAL A 160 -12.18 -11.30 -26.16
C VAL A 160 -10.82 -11.06 -26.84
N THR A 161 -10.09 -12.11 -27.17
CA THR A 161 -8.78 -12.01 -27.87
C THR A 161 -8.88 -12.15 -29.39
N LYS A 162 -10.04 -12.52 -29.92
CA LYS A 162 -10.35 -12.63 -31.35
C LYS A 162 -11.79 -12.16 -31.58
N LEU A 163 -12.01 -11.40 -32.65
CA LEU A 163 -13.33 -11.06 -33.18
C LEU A 163 -13.72 -12.17 -34.15
N ASP A 164 -14.45 -13.18 -33.69
CA ASP A 164 -15.27 -13.99 -34.60
C ASP A 164 -16.74 -13.77 -34.22
N ASP A 165 -17.56 -13.56 -35.23
CA ASP A 165 -18.93 -13.04 -35.15
C ASP A 165 -19.94 -13.93 -34.41
N GLN A 166 -19.56 -15.08 -33.87
CA GLN A 166 -20.46 -15.95 -33.12
C GLN A 166 -19.66 -16.67 -32.02
N PHE A 167 -20.08 -16.47 -30.77
CA PHE A 167 -19.67 -17.23 -29.57
C PHE A 167 -18.21 -17.73 -29.56
N ILE A 168 -17.31 -16.90 -29.02
CA ILE A 168 -16.02 -17.40 -28.52
C ILE A 168 -15.96 -17.15 -27.02
N GLU A 169 -16.23 -18.22 -26.28
CA GLU A 169 -15.83 -18.38 -24.89
C GLU A 169 -14.30 -18.30 -24.85
N ILE A 170 -13.78 -17.32 -24.11
CA ILE A 170 -12.35 -17.02 -24.14
C ILE A 170 -11.63 -17.97 -23.21
N ASN A 171 -11.35 -19.17 -23.70
CA ASN A 171 -10.51 -20.12 -22.99
C ASN A 171 -9.00 -19.79 -23.04
N ASN A 172 -8.60 -18.58 -23.49
CA ASN A 172 -7.19 -18.18 -23.66
C ASN A 172 -6.79 -16.85 -22.97
N ASN A 173 -7.55 -16.40 -21.98
CA ASN A 173 -7.19 -15.24 -21.13
C ASN A 173 -6.54 -15.67 -19.81
N LEU A 174 -5.74 -16.71 -19.87
CA LEU A 174 -4.96 -17.18 -18.74
C LEU A 174 -3.81 -16.20 -18.48
N LEU A 175 -3.96 -15.36 -17.46
CA LEU A 175 -2.84 -14.63 -16.90
C LEU A 175 -2.15 -15.52 -15.86
N PHE A 176 -0.84 -15.62 -15.92
CA PHE A 176 -0.04 -16.32 -14.91
C PHE A 176 1.02 -15.37 -14.34
N PHE A 177 1.30 -15.52 -13.05
CA PHE A 177 2.28 -14.71 -12.33
C PHE A 177 3.28 -15.64 -11.66
N SER A 178 4.55 -15.54 -12.06
CA SER A 178 5.68 -16.25 -11.48
C SER A 178 6.61 -15.27 -10.77
N ASN A 179 7.22 -15.70 -9.66
CA ASN A 179 8.23 -14.94 -8.91
C ASN A 179 7.74 -13.63 -8.27
N TYR A 180 6.47 -13.58 -7.88
CA TYR A 180 5.93 -12.44 -7.11
C TYR A 180 6.07 -12.71 -5.62
N LEU A 181 6.44 -11.68 -4.85
CA LEU A 181 6.47 -11.80 -3.40
C LEU A 181 5.05 -11.92 -2.82
N PRO A 182 4.90 -12.54 -1.64
CA PRO A 182 3.65 -12.46 -0.89
C PRO A 182 3.21 -11.00 -0.69
N GLY A 183 1.94 -10.71 -0.94
CA GLY A 183 1.34 -9.38 -0.81
C GLY A 183 1.63 -8.44 -1.98
N GLU A 184 2.45 -8.82 -2.95
CA GLU A 184 2.83 -7.98 -4.08
C GLU A 184 1.65 -7.78 -5.05
N PRO A 185 1.19 -6.53 -5.29
CA PRO A 185 0.10 -6.28 -6.22
C PRO A 185 0.60 -6.19 -7.66
N VAL A 186 -0.20 -6.75 -8.57
CA VAL A 186 -0.12 -6.56 -10.01
C VAL A 186 -1.25 -5.64 -10.43
N ASN A 187 -0.89 -4.50 -11.04
CA ASN A 187 -1.88 -3.54 -11.51
C ASN A 187 -2.13 -3.74 -13.00
N PHE A 188 -3.38 -3.64 -13.40
CA PHE A 188 -3.82 -3.69 -14.79
C PHE A 188 -4.41 -2.37 -15.18
N ALA A 189 -4.09 -1.92 -16.39
CA ALA A 189 -4.70 -0.77 -17.00
C ALA A 189 -5.23 -1.16 -18.37
N LEU A 190 -6.52 -0.91 -18.59
CA LEU A 190 -7.15 -1.06 -19.89
C LEU A 190 -7.19 0.31 -20.57
N VAL A 191 -6.58 0.39 -21.74
CA VAL A 191 -6.41 1.62 -22.50
C VAL A 191 -7.01 1.42 -23.89
N SER A 192 -7.81 2.36 -24.37
CA SER A 192 -8.35 2.33 -25.74
C SER A 192 -7.27 2.65 -26.78
N GLU A 193 -7.56 2.37 -28.05
CA GLU A 193 -6.65 2.67 -29.16
C GLU A 193 -6.25 4.16 -29.24
N ASP A 194 -7.16 5.08 -28.89
CA ASP A 194 -6.91 6.53 -28.79
C ASP A 194 -6.15 6.96 -27.52
N GLN A 195 -5.49 6.00 -26.85
CA GLN A 195 -4.64 6.20 -25.67
C GLN A 195 -5.37 6.76 -24.45
N LYS A 196 -6.68 6.53 -24.34
CA LYS A 196 -7.43 6.91 -23.13
C LYS A 196 -7.47 5.75 -22.14
N LEU A 197 -7.10 6.03 -20.89
CA LEU A 197 -7.33 5.11 -19.78
C LEU A 197 -8.84 4.93 -19.57
N ILE A 198 -9.28 3.68 -19.65
CA ILE A 198 -10.68 3.26 -19.55
C ILE A 198 -10.98 2.76 -18.13
N ALA A 199 -10.16 1.85 -17.65
CA ALA A 199 -10.31 1.26 -16.33
C ALA A 199 -8.96 0.75 -15.82
N THR A 200 -8.87 0.63 -14.50
CA THR A 200 -7.77 -0.05 -13.82
C THR A 200 -8.33 -1.13 -12.91
N THR A 201 -7.55 -2.17 -12.68
CA THR A 201 -7.83 -3.17 -11.64
C THR A 201 -6.53 -3.67 -11.04
N LYS A 202 -6.63 -4.44 -9.96
CA LYS A 202 -5.47 -5.01 -9.27
C LYS A 202 -5.71 -6.47 -8.92
N ILE A 203 -4.65 -7.26 -8.95
CA ILE A 203 -4.61 -8.63 -8.43
C ILE A 203 -3.46 -8.69 -7.43
N VAL A 204 -3.62 -9.46 -6.36
CA VAL A 204 -2.50 -9.85 -5.49
C VAL A 204 -2.33 -11.35 -5.66
N PRO A 205 -1.38 -11.81 -6.50
CA PRO A 205 -1.31 -13.23 -6.89
C PRO A 205 -1.05 -14.18 -5.71
N ASN A 206 -0.38 -13.68 -4.68
CA ASN A 206 -0.06 -14.40 -3.46
C ASN A 206 -0.45 -13.53 -2.26
N PRO A 207 -1.73 -13.42 -1.89
CA PRO A 207 -2.16 -12.49 -0.84
C PRO A 207 -1.65 -12.93 0.54
N ILE A 208 -1.14 -11.98 1.32
CA ILE A 208 -0.90 -12.19 2.76
C ILE A 208 -2.22 -11.87 3.45
N GLU A 209 -2.99 -12.88 3.84
CA GLU A 209 -4.32 -12.68 4.41
C GLU A 209 -4.72 -13.71 5.45
N LYS A 210 -5.65 -13.29 6.32
CA LYS A 210 -6.36 -14.15 7.26
C LYS A 210 -7.85 -13.86 7.17
N VAL A 211 -8.65 -14.91 7.22
CA VAL A 211 -10.11 -14.84 7.27
C VAL A 211 -10.58 -15.64 8.48
N ASP A 212 -11.49 -15.09 9.27
CA ASP A 212 -12.13 -15.81 10.37
C ASP A 212 -13.40 -16.55 9.92
N ASN A 213 -13.98 -17.35 10.81
CA ASN A 213 -15.19 -18.12 10.52
C ASN A 213 -16.43 -17.23 10.27
N HIS A 214 -16.40 -15.97 10.69
CA HIS A 214 -17.46 -14.99 10.48
C HIS A 214 -17.22 -14.11 9.24
N LYS A 215 -16.24 -14.47 8.40
CA LYS A 215 -15.84 -13.77 7.17
C LYS A 215 -15.24 -12.38 7.40
N HIS A 216 -14.83 -12.04 8.63
CA HIS A 216 -13.93 -10.92 8.84
C HIS A 216 -12.60 -11.27 8.18
N ARG A 217 -12.10 -10.36 7.35
CA ARG A 217 -10.86 -10.57 6.61
C ARG A 217 -9.90 -9.43 6.90
N ILE A 218 -8.65 -9.80 7.11
CA ILE A 218 -7.52 -8.89 7.12
C ILE A 218 -6.51 -9.33 6.08
N SER A 219 -6.07 -8.39 5.25
CA SER A 219 -5.07 -8.63 4.22
C SER A 219 -4.02 -7.54 4.24
N LEU A 220 -2.79 -7.91 3.93
CA LEU A 220 -1.63 -7.05 3.88
C LEU A 220 -1.07 -7.05 2.44
N GLU A 221 -0.97 -5.87 1.85
CA GLU A 221 -0.47 -5.67 0.49
C GLU A 221 0.76 -4.76 0.52
N ILE A 222 1.78 -5.06 -0.29
CA ILE A 222 2.94 -4.17 -0.40
C ILE A 222 2.53 -2.88 -1.12
N ALA A 223 2.86 -1.73 -0.56
CA ALA A 223 2.42 -0.42 -1.03
C ALA A 223 3.44 0.30 -1.92
N SER A 224 4.74 0.04 -1.73
CA SER A 224 5.85 0.75 -2.37
C SER A 224 7.03 -0.14 -2.76
N PRO A 225 7.76 0.19 -3.86
CA PRO A 225 8.89 -0.62 -4.37
C PRO A 225 9.97 -0.96 -3.35
N ASP A 226 10.06 -0.22 -2.26
CA ASP A 226 11.00 -0.49 -1.16
C ASP A 226 10.63 -1.74 -0.33
N LYS A 227 9.48 -2.38 -0.60
CA LYS A 227 8.98 -3.61 0.04
C LYS A 227 8.77 -3.51 1.55
N ARG A 228 8.69 -2.30 2.10
CA ARG A 228 8.55 -2.07 3.56
C ARG A 228 7.30 -1.32 3.95
N THR A 229 6.71 -0.57 3.01
CA THR A 229 5.41 0.04 3.26
C THR A 229 4.31 -0.92 2.84
N TYR A 230 3.28 -1.02 3.67
CA TYR A 230 2.14 -1.90 3.50
C TYR A 230 0.83 -1.12 3.51
N VAL A 231 -0.15 -1.64 2.78
CA VAL A 231 -1.56 -1.30 2.95
C VAL A 231 -2.23 -2.49 3.63
N ILE A 232 -2.76 -2.26 4.82
CA ILE A 232 -3.67 -3.19 5.49
C ILE A 232 -5.07 -2.90 4.97
N HIS A 233 -5.76 -3.94 4.54
CA HIS A 233 -7.17 -3.89 4.19
C HIS A 233 -7.96 -4.83 5.10
N CYS A 234 -8.94 -4.27 5.78
CA CYS A 234 -9.88 -5.00 6.62
C CYS A 234 -11.26 -4.98 5.94
N SER A 235 -11.96 -6.12 5.92
CA SER A 235 -13.30 -6.24 5.31
C SER A 235 -14.17 -7.24 6.07
N GLY A 236 -15.47 -7.23 5.76
CA GLY A 236 -16.46 -8.00 6.51
C GLY A 236 -16.82 -7.37 7.87
N LEU A 237 -16.45 -6.11 8.08
CA LEU A 237 -16.72 -5.37 9.32
C LEU A 237 -18.13 -4.80 9.31
N ARG A 238 -18.62 -4.38 10.48
CA ARG A 238 -19.86 -3.63 10.59
C ARG A 238 -19.66 -2.24 9.97
N PRO A 239 -20.55 -1.77 9.09
CA PRO A 239 -20.51 -0.39 8.62
C PRO A 239 -20.47 0.60 9.78
N PHE A 240 -19.56 1.59 9.72
CA PHE A 240 -19.37 2.60 10.76
C PHE A 240 -19.02 2.03 12.15
N GLY A 241 -18.53 0.80 12.21
CA GLY A 241 -18.03 0.21 13.44
C GLY A 241 -16.63 0.73 13.78
N THR A 242 -16.32 0.85 15.07
CA THR A 242 -14.99 1.24 15.56
C THR A 242 -14.16 0.01 15.86
N TYR A 243 -12.92 0.03 15.39
CA TYR A 243 -11.98 -1.09 15.48
C TYR A 243 -10.59 -0.60 15.88
N LEU A 244 -9.76 -1.53 16.31
CA LEU A 244 -8.36 -1.31 16.60
C LEU A 244 -7.51 -2.30 15.80
N ALA A 245 -6.62 -1.78 14.95
CA ALA A 245 -5.56 -2.56 14.33
C ALA A 245 -4.26 -2.33 15.11
N SER A 246 -3.67 -3.39 15.66
CA SER A 246 -2.32 -3.35 16.23
C SER A 246 -1.36 -4.07 15.29
N ILE A 247 -0.23 -3.45 14.98
CA ILE A 247 0.82 -4.08 14.19
C ILE A 247 2.13 -4.04 14.97
N SER A 248 2.86 -5.15 14.95
CA SER A 248 4.21 -5.24 15.48
C SER A 248 5.20 -5.52 14.36
N PHE A 249 6.35 -4.84 14.43
CA PHE A 249 7.54 -5.09 13.62
C PHE A 249 8.68 -5.34 14.61
N GLU A 250 9.07 -6.60 14.84
CA GLU A 250 10.06 -6.96 15.88
C GLU A 250 9.77 -6.33 17.27
N ASN A 251 10.51 -5.27 17.62
CA ASN A 251 10.43 -4.56 18.91
C ASN A 251 9.50 -3.33 18.87
N GLU A 252 8.94 -3.00 17.72
CA GLU A 252 8.03 -1.88 17.54
C GLU A 252 6.59 -2.37 17.58
N ARG A 253 5.70 -1.60 18.24
CA ARG A 253 4.27 -1.86 18.22
C ARG A 253 3.51 -0.57 18.00
N PHE A 254 2.64 -0.59 17.00
CA PHE A 254 1.75 0.51 16.65
C PHE A 254 0.31 0.06 16.82
N ALA A 255 -0.56 0.97 17.24
CA ALA A 255 -1.99 0.72 17.38
C ALA A 255 -2.76 1.86 16.74
N TYR A 256 -3.66 1.52 15.81
CA TYR A 256 -4.41 2.45 14.99
C TYR A 256 -5.90 2.24 15.25
N PRO A 257 -6.58 3.14 15.98
CA PRO A 257 -8.03 3.14 16.01
C PRO A 257 -8.54 3.59 14.64
N PHE A 258 -9.59 2.94 14.15
CA PHE A 258 -10.23 3.32 12.89
C PHE A 258 -11.71 3.01 12.89
N GLU A 259 -12.43 3.64 11.96
CA GLU A 259 -13.84 3.37 11.70
C GLU A 259 -13.99 2.72 10.32
N ALA A 260 -14.80 1.67 10.23
CA ALA A 260 -15.12 1.05 8.95
C ALA A 260 -16.05 1.95 8.13
N ASN A 261 -15.89 1.96 6.81
CA ASN A 261 -16.73 2.74 5.91
C ASN A 261 -18.16 2.15 5.80
N SER A 262 -19.00 2.75 4.95
CA SER A 262 -20.38 2.31 4.71
C SER A 262 -20.50 0.89 4.14
N LYS A 263 -19.42 0.31 3.62
CA LYS A 263 -19.35 -1.05 3.10
C LYS A 263 -18.77 -2.06 4.10
N GLY A 264 -18.39 -1.63 5.30
CA GLY A 264 -17.72 -2.49 6.27
C GLY A 264 -16.26 -2.77 5.93
N GLU A 265 -15.59 -1.80 5.29
CA GLU A 265 -14.19 -1.90 4.89
C GLU A 265 -13.35 -0.79 5.53
N ALA A 266 -12.06 -1.04 5.75
CA ALA A 266 -11.10 -0.04 6.20
C ALA A 266 -9.72 -0.28 5.60
N PHE A 267 -8.97 0.80 5.41
CA PHE A 267 -7.62 0.78 4.85
C PHE A 267 -6.66 1.56 5.76
N LEU A 268 -5.51 0.97 6.05
CA LEU A 268 -4.46 1.60 6.84
C LEU A 268 -3.12 1.46 6.10
N ARG A 269 -2.28 2.49 6.16
CA ARG A 269 -0.90 2.42 5.68
C ARG A 269 0.06 2.31 6.86
N THR A 270 1.02 1.42 6.75
CA THR A 270 1.98 1.14 7.82
C THR A 270 3.31 0.64 7.26
N GLY A 271 4.33 0.57 8.10
CA GLY A 271 5.68 0.10 7.80
C GLY A 271 6.55 0.23 9.05
N PRO A 272 7.72 -0.43 9.09
CA PRO A 272 8.67 -0.28 10.21
C PRO A 272 9.12 1.18 10.33
N SER A 273 9.28 1.69 11.55
CA SER A 273 9.70 3.07 11.78
C SER A 273 11.18 3.29 11.55
N ALA A 274 11.99 2.26 11.81
CA ALA A 274 13.42 2.23 11.55
C ALA A 274 13.72 1.93 10.06
N PRO A 275 14.11 2.93 9.24
CA PRO A 275 14.31 2.73 7.81
C PRO A 275 15.59 1.94 7.46
N TRP A 276 16.39 1.52 8.45
CA TRP A 276 17.54 0.63 8.24
C TRP A 276 17.21 -0.84 8.44
N ILE A 277 16.04 -1.18 9.00
CA ILE A 277 15.59 -2.56 9.11
C ILE A 277 14.99 -2.96 7.75
N THR A 278 15.62 -3.92 7.09
CA THR A 278 15.27 -4.34 5.73
C THR A 278 14.45 -5.62 5.70
N GLU A 279 14.52 -6.44 6.75
CA GLU A 279 13.81 -7.71 6.88
C GLU A 279 13.42 -7.96 8.34
N GLY A 280 12.44 -8.86 8.56
CA GLY A 280 12.00 -9.24 9.91
C GLY A 280 10.63 -9.91 9.94
N GLU A 281 10.13 -10.14 11.16
CA GLU A 281 8.85 -10.79 11.45
C GLU A 281 7.85 -9.81 12.05
N GLY A 282 6.62 -9.85 11.52
CA GLY A 282 5.54 -8.96 11.88
C GLY A 282 4.28 -9.70 12.25
N THR A 283 3.48 -9.07 13.11
CA THR A 283 2.16 -9.57 13.47
C THR A 283 1.17 -8.43 13.39
N LEU A 284 0.06 -8.70 12.72
CA LEU A 284 -1.08 -7.80 12.64
C LEU A 284 -2.25 -8.41 13.38
N GLU A 285 -2.83 -7.63 14.28
CA GLU A 285 -3.94 -8.00 15.13
C GLU A 285 -5.10 -7.04 14.91
N LEU A 286 -6.27 -7.58 14.62
CA LEU A 286 -7.51 -6.82 14.50
C LEU A 286 -8.48 -7.15 15.63
N ARG A 287 -8.97 -6.11 16.30
CA ARG A 287 -9.96 -6.17 17.39
C ARG A 287 -11.14 -5.23 17.15
N GLY A 288 -12.29 -5.59 17.67
CA GLY A 288 -13.48 -4.73 17.73
C GLY A 288 -14.69 -5.47 18.28
N ASP A 289 -15.79 -4.74 18.50
CA ASP A 289 -16.96 -5.22 19.24
C ASP A 289 -17.68 -6.44 18.61
N GLN A 290 -17.39 -6.77 17.35
CA GLN A 290 -17.95 -7.92 16.62
C GLN A 290 -16.93 -9.04 16.36
N ILE A 291 -15.68 -8.83 16.77
CA ILE A 291 -14.58 -9.78 16.58
C ILE A 291 -14.40 -10.49 17.91
N THR A 292 -15.10 -11.61 18.09
CA THR A 292 -15.13 -12.36 19.36
C THR A 292 -13.74 -12.89 19.73
N ASN A 293 -12.94 -13.28 18.74
CA ASN A 293 -11.54 -13.64 18.88
C ASN A 293 -10.70 -12.72 17.99
N PRO A 294 -9.66 -12.05 18.52
CA PRO A 294 -8.81 -11.19 17.70
C PRO A 294 -8.28 -11.95 16.48
N LEU A 295 -8.30 -11.30 15.33
CA LEU A 295 -7.79 -11.88 14.09
C LEU A 295 -6.30 -11.57 13.97
N PHE A 296 -5.47 -12.62 13.96
CA PHE A 296 -4.02 -12.51 13.84
C PHE A 296 -3.54 -12.91 12.45
N LEU A 297 -2.68 -12.08 11.87
CA LEU A 297 -1.96 -12.32 10.63
C LEU A 297 -0.47 -12.14 10.89
N GLU A 298 0.27 -13.24 10.82
CA GLU A 298 1.73 -13.24 10.88
C GLU A 298 2.30 -13.12 9.47
N PHE A 299 3.39 -12.38 9.33
CA PHE A 299 4.05 -12.18 8.04
C PHE A 299 5.54 -11.92 8.22
N PHE A 300 6.30 -12.20 7.17
CA PHE A 300 7.70 -11.84 7.05
C PHE A 300 7.82 -10.66 6.08
N TRP A 301 8.69 -9.71 6.37
CA TRP A 301 9.08 -8.66 5.43
C TRP A 301 10.57 -8.72 5.13
N GLY A 302 10.97 -8.03 4.06
CA GLY A 302 12.30 -8.18 3.50
C GLY A 302 12.42 -9.46 2.68
N SER A 303 13.34 -9.45 1.74
CA SER A 303 13.54 -10.52 0.76
C SER A 303 14.93 -11.11 0.90
#